data_AF-A0A178ER04-F1
#
_entry.id   AF-A0A178ER04-F1
#
_cell.length_a   1.000
_cell.length_b   1.000
_cell.length_c   1.000
_cell.angle_alpha   90.00
_cell.angle_beta   90.00
_cell.angle_gamma   90.00
#
_symmetry.space_group_name_H-M   'P 1'
#
loop_
_entity.id
_entity.type
_entity.pdbx_description
1 polymer ?
#
loop_
_entity_poly.entity_id
_entity_poly.type
_entity_poly.pdbx_seq_one_letter_code
_entity_poly.pdbx_strand_id
1 'polypeptide(L)'
;MKSLAAKALHPRRHSLQEKRPARYSEPLGNHSEVRFSWDETDPNIVIAADSISFDPLIFDQFREEGFDTAFLPYMDSPKKFDSQLQSLQDSMEFGNRYAIVAYGEAASLVLQACVKPMPRLCAVVAYYPTYIPAFESRSISSLKLKIHLAGRQAKLGKERCYVYANSEVGFAQHDLPQYDPVTARLAWSRTVSCLREGFEMTPDLEPTWERHLFMKYASKDLEGTLDSYADGARINYVPTCTGGIGHDELRRFFEDEFIPRNPPSLQVRLISRTKGSDHLVDEMYLSFQHTQEIPWILPGIPPTNLTVEVAIVSVVGLLDGTYIPPSFDPVTNSINGLHGVAKLPVSDGKSARSILQDEPK
;
A
#
# COMPACT_ATOMS: atom_id res chain seq x y z
N MET A 1 -26.35 -12.34 -46.15
CA MET A 1 -27.13 -13.33 -45.39
C MET A 1 -26.58 -13.38 -43.97
N LYS A 2 -27.44 -12.99 -43.01
CA LYS A 2 -27.56 -13.40 -41.58
C LYS A 2 -26.24 -13.73 -40.82
N SER A 3 -25.78 -12.93 -39.85
CA SER A 3 -26.34 -12.63 -38.50
C SER A 3 -26.06 -13.71 -37.45
N LEU A 4 -25.72 -13.24 -36.24
CA LEU A 4 -25.58 -13.87 -34.91
C LEU A 4 -24.18 -14.44 -34.60
N ALA A 5 -23.54 -14.21 -33.44
CA ALA A 5 -23.80 -13.45 -32.20
C ALA A 5 -22.47 -13.48 -31.40
N ALA A 6 -22.18 -12.82 -30.28
CA ALA A 6 -22.90 -11.97 -29.35
C ALA A 6 -21.86 -11.14 -28.58
N LYS A 7 -22.27 -9.95 -28.16
CA LYS A 7 -21.62 -9.12 -27.13
C LYS A 7 -21.30 -9.96 -25.88
N ALA A 8 -20.05 -9.93 -25.43
CA ALA A 8 -19.70 -10.10 -24.02
C ALA A 8 -19.20 -8.75 -23.48
N LEU A 9 -20.13 -7.78 -23.45
CA LEU A 9 -20.02 -6.66 -22.51
C LEU A 9 -20.01 -7.30 -21.12
N HIS A 10 -18.90 -7.17 -20.40
CA HIS A 10 -18.90 -7.47 -18.97
C HIS A 10 -20.00 -6.59 -18.35
N PRO A 11 -20.93 -7.17 -17.58
CA PRO A 11 -21.97 -6.38 -16.95
C PRO A 11 -21.30 -5.40 -16.01
N ARG A 12 -21.57 -4.11 -16.24
CA ARG A 12 -21.32 -3.02 -15.28
C ARG A 12 -21.73 -3.50 -13.89
N ARG A 13 -20.78 -3.66 -12.97
CA ARG A 13 -21.07 -3.69 -11.52
C ARG A 13 -21.35 -2.26 -11.04
N HIS A 14 -22.33 -1.61 -11.65
CA HIS A 14 -23.22 -0.70 -10.93
C HIS A 14 -24.34 -1.56 -10.32
N SER A 15 -23.96 -2.51 -9.47
CA SER A 15 -24.89 -3.06 -8.50
C SER A 15 -24.48 -2.43 -7.20
N LEU A 16 -25.36 -1.55 -6.70
CA LEU A 16 -25.60 -1.38 -5.28
C LEU A 16 -24.93 -2.53 -4.52
N GLN A 17 -23.80 -2.25 -3.85
CA GLN A 17 -23.52 -3.00 -2.65
C GLN A 17 -24.82 -2.88 -1.87
N GLU A 18 -25.60 -3.96 -1.80
CA GLU A 18 -26.37 -4.18 -0.60
C GLU A 18 -25.36 -3.92 0.50
N LYS A 19 -25.51 -2.78 1.17
CA LYS A 19 -24.76 -2.46 2.37
C LYS A 19 -24.94 -3.69 3.23
N ARG A 20 -23.94 -4.58 3.25
CA ARG A 20 -23.82 -5.59 4.30
C ARG A 20 -23.97 -4.76 5.57
N PRO A 21 -24.98 -5.01 6.40
CA PRO A 21 -25.23 -4.16 7.54
C PRO A 21 -23.93 -4.11 8.34
N ALA A 22 -23.49 -2.88 8.64
CA ALA A 22 -22.29 -2.64 9.40
C ALA A 22 -22.27 -3.57 10.61
N ARG A 23 -21.38 -4.57 10.63
CA ARG A 23 -21.08 -5.31 11.86
C ARG A 23 -20.04 -4.53 12.64
N TYR A 24 -20.36 -3.27 12.92
CA TYR A 24 -19.80 -2.59 14.07
C TYR A 24 -20.89 -2.64 15.13
N SER A 25 -20.89 -3.70 15.94
CA SER A 25 -21.59 -3.66 17.21
C SER A 25 -20.71 -2.84 18.14
N GLU A 26 -21.10 -1.60 18.42
CA GLU A 26 -20.65 -0.94 19.65
C GLU A 26 -20.84 -1.93 20.81
N PRO A 27 -19.89 -2.06 21.74
CA PRO A 27 -20.08 -2.93 22.89
C PRO A 27 -21.13 -2.29 23.81
N LEU A 28 -22.39 -2.63 23.57
CA LEU A 28 -23.49 -2.42 24.50
C LEU A 28 -23.30 -3.34 25.70
N GLY A 29 -22.63 -2.82 26.73
CA GLY A 29 -22.81 -3.22 28.14
C GLY A 29 -22.35 -4.62 28.56
N ASN A 30 -21.46 -4.62 29.56
CA ASN A 30 -21.16 -5.67 30.56
C ASN A 30 -21.05 -7.14 30.11
N HIS A 31 -19.80 -7.64 30.15
CA HIS A 31 -19.45 -9.06 30.24
C HIS A 31 -20.08 -9.97 29.17
N SER A 32 -19.53 -9.97 27.96
CA SER A 32 -19.80 -11.02 26.98
C SER A 32 -18.49 -11.51 26.37
N GLU A 33 -18.26 -12.82 26.46
CA GLU A 33 -17.19 -13.53 25.73
C GLU A 33 -17.09 -13.00 24.30
N VAL A 34 -15.89 -12.58 23.90
CA VAL A 34 -15.63 -12.15 22.53
C VAL A 34 -15.73 -13.40 21.64
N ARG A 35 -16.89 -13.62 21.03
CA ARG A 35 -17.07 -14.67 20.02
C ARG A 35 -16.59 -14.16 18.68
N PHE A 36 -15.39 -14.58 18.30
CA PHE A 36 -14.86 -14.37 16.96
C PHE A 36 -15.59 -15.31 16.00
N SER A 37 -16.32 -14.75 15.03
CA SER A 37 -16.88 -15.50 13.91
C SER A 37 -15.89 -15.39 12.77
N TRP A 38 -14.89 -16.26 12.76
CA TRP A 38 -13.97 -16.39 11.63
C TRP A 38 -14.75 -16.93 10.42
N ASP A 39 -14.75 -16.24 9.29
CA ASP A 39 -15.17 -16.88 8.03
C ASP A 39 -14.09 -17.90 7.65
N GLU A 40 -14.49 -19.03 7.06
CA GLU A 40 -13.63 -20.21 6.91
C GLU A 40 -12.48 -20.01 5.90
N THR A 41 -12.48 -18.92 5.13
CA THR A 41 -11.60 -18.74 3.96
C THR A 41 -10.61 -17.59 4.03
N ASP A 42 -10.81 -16.60 4.90
CA ASP A 42 -10.07 -15.33 4.83
C ASP A 42 -8.98 -15.22 5.92
N PRO A 43 -7.82 -14.59 5.61
CA PRO A 43 -6.73 -14.46 6.57
C PRO A 43 -7.10 -13.54 7.74
N ASN A 44 -7.04 -14.10 8.95
CA ASN A 44 -7.63 -13.53 10.17
C ASN A 44 -6.65 -12.66 10.96
N ILE A 45 -6.95 -11.37 11.11
CA ILE A 45 -6.18 -10.41 11.90
C ILE A 45 -6.93 -10.03 13.17
N VAL A 46 -6.25 -10.17 14.32
CA VAL A 46 -6.69 -9.57 15.58
C VAL A 46 -5.97 -8.23 15.78
N ILE A 47 -6.75 -7.16 15.86
CA ILE A 47 -6.27 -5.83 16.23
C ILE A 47 -6.40 -5.68 17.74
N ALA A 48 -5.28 -5.40 18.43
CA ALA A 48 -5.24 -5.24 19.87
C ALA A 48 -4.76 -3.84 20.28
N ALA A 49 -5.48 -3.17 21.17
CA ALA A 49 -5.14 -1.83 21.63
C ALA A 49 -5.51 -1.63 23.10
N ASP A 50 -4.93 -0.62 23.73
CA ASP A 50 -5.17 -0.19 25.12
C ASP A 50 -6.39 0.74 25.27
N SER A 51 -7.44 0.49 24.49
CA SER A 51 -8.69 1.26 24.49
C SER A 51 -9.92 0.40 24.17
N ILE A 52 -11.12 0.89 24.50
CA ILE A 52 -12.41 0.21 24.20
C ILE A 52 -12.83 0.30 22.73
N SER A 53 -12.27 1.26 22.00
CA SER A 53 -12.55 1.54 20.59
C SER A 53 -11.23 1.93 19.93
N PHE A 54 -11.09 1.60 18.65
CA PHE A 54 -9.87 1.86 17.90
C PHE A 54 -10.21 2.47 16.55
N ASP A 55 -9.23 3.11 15.92
CA ASP A 55 -9.37 3.83 14.66
C ASP A 55 -10.07 2.98 13.58
N PRO A 56 -11.31 3.34 13.18
CA PRO A 56 -12.08 2.54 12.22
C PRO A 56 -11.43 2.47 10.84
N LEU A 57 -10.65 3.48 10.43
CA LEU A 57 -10.00 3.51 9.12
C LEU A 57 -8.92 2.44 9.00
N ILE A 58 -8.27 2.06 10.11
CA ILE A 58 -7.29 0.96 10.10
C ILE A 58 -7.99 -0.37 9.81
N PHE A 59 -9.20 -0.60 10.34
CA PHE A 59 -9.95 -1.81 10.02
C PHE A 59 -10.37 -1.83 8.54
N ASP A 60 -10.80 -0.69 8.00
CA ASP A 60 -11.15 -0.55 6.59
C ASP A 60 -9.95 -0.87 5.69
N GLN A 61 -8.77 -0.32 6.01
CA GLN A 61 -7.52 -0.59 5.28
C GLN A 61 -7.14 -2.08 5.28
N PHE A 62 -7.26 -2.78 6.41
CA PHE A 62 -6.98 -4.21 6.44
C PHE A 62 -7.98 -5.02 5.61
N ARG A 63 -9.27 -4.63 5.61
CA ARG A 63 -10.29 -5.28 4.78
C ARG A 63 -10.08 -5.03 3.28
N GLU A 64 -9.56 -3.84 2.92
CA GLU A 64 -9.16 -3.51 1.55
C GLU A 64 -7.95 -4.33 1.07
N GLU A 65 -7.09 -4.78 1.99
CA GLU A 65 -5.97 -5.71 1.72
C GLU A 65 -6.38 -7.19 1.82
N GLY A 66 -7.68 -7.47 1.91
CA GLY A 66 -8.24 -8.82 1.90
C GLY A 66 -8.14 -9.57 3.23
N PHE A 67 -7.95 -8.86 4.35
CA PHE A 67 -7.92 -9.47 5.69
C PHE A 67 -9.24 -9.32 6.42
N ASP A 68 -9.66 -10.41 7.07
CA ASP A 68 -10.72 -10.36 8.06
C ASP A 68 -10.17 -9.80 9.37
N THR A 69 -10.94 -8.93 10.01
CA THR A 69 -10.49 -8.19 11.20
C THR A 69 -11.38 -8.44 12.39
N ALA A 70 -10.76 -8.61 13.55
CA ALA A 70 -11.41 -8.61 14.83
C ALA A 70 -10.68 -7.71 15.83
N PHE A 71 -11.39 -7.25 16.86
CA PHE A 71 -10.82 -6.35 17.87
C PHE A 71 -10.71 -7.02 19.24
N LEU A 72 -9.55 -6.88 19.88
CA LEU A 72 -9.29 -7.35 21.24
C LEU A 72 -8.78 -6.18 22.11
N PRO A 73 -9.65 -5.51 22.88
CA PRO A 73 -9.25 -4.41 23.73
C PRO A 73 -8.54 -4.91 24.99
N TYR A 74 -7.46 -4.23 25.38
CA TYR A 74 -6.82 -4.37 26.68
C TYR A 74 -7.39 -3.32 27.64
N MET A 75 -8.33 -3.75 28.49
CA MET A 75 -9.04 -2.89 29.47
C MET A 75 -8.81 -3.28 30.92
N ASP A 76 -8.21 -4.44 31.13
CA ASP A 76 -8.31 -5.23 32.34
C ASP A 76 -6.90 -5.61 32.85
N SER A 77 -6.77 -6.66 33.66
CA SER A 77 -5.46 -7.13 34.11
C SER A 77 -4.66 -7.84 32.99
N PRO A 78 -3.32 -7.74 32.97
CA PRO A 78 -2.44 -8.47 32.05
C PRO A 78 -2.69 -9.99 32.00
N LYS A 79 -3.09 -10.59 33.13
CA LYS A 79 -3.38 -12.04 33.23
C LYS A 79 -4.61 -12.44 32.43
N LYS A 80 -5.67 -11.62 32.47
CA LYS A 80 -6.89 -11.87 31.69
C LYS A 80 -6.62 -11.71 30.20
N PHE A 81 -5.87 -10.66 29.83
CA PHE A 81 -5.49 -10.42 28.45
C PHE A 81 -4.61 -11.55 27.89
N ASP A 82 -3.61 -12.04 28.65
CA ASP A 82 -2.84 -13.24 28.28
C ASP A 82 -3.76 -14.45 28.09
N SER A 83 -4.72 -14.66 28.99
CA SER A 83 -5.67 -15.77 28.86
C SER A 83 -6.52 -15.66 27.58
N GLN A 84 -6.99 -14.46 27.24
CA GLN A 84 -7.72 -14.22 25.99
C GLN A 84 -6.85 -14.49 24.76
N LEU A 85 -5.60 -14.00 24.75
CA LEU A 85 -4.64 -14.26 23.67
C LEU A 85 -4.38 -15.75 23.46
N GLN A 86 -4.19 -16.52 24.55
CA GLN A 86 -3.95 -17.96 24.47
C GLN A 86 -5.17 -18.73 23.95
N SER A 87 -6.39 -18.22 24.16
CA SER A 87 -7.65 -18.83 23.74
C SER A 87 -8.08 -18.48 22.30
N LEU A 88 -7.42 -17.52 21.63
CA LEU A 88 -7.79 -17.08 20.28
C LEU A 88 -7.88 -18.26 19.29
N GLN A 89 -6.96 -19.21 19.42
CA GLN A 89 -6.89 -20.40 18.56
C GLN A 89 -8.02 -21.41 18.78
N ASP A 90 -8.70 -21.39 19.93
CA ASP A 90 -9.63 -22.45 20.36
C ASP A 90 -10.89 -22.49 19.50
N SER A 91 -11.25 -21.34 18.92
CA SER A 91 -12.40 -21.18 18.03
C SER A 91 -12.08 -21.39 16.55
N MET A 92 -10.82 -21.67 16.20
CA MET A 92 -10.38 -21.75 14.81
C MET A 92 -10.45 -23.18 14.26
N GLU A 93 -10.91 -23.32 13.03
CA GLU A 93 -10.93 -24.60 12.31
C GLU A 93 -9.52 -25.13 12.03
N PHE A 94 -9.45 -26.40 11.62
CA PHE A 94 -8.18 -27.05 11.32
C PHE A 94 -7.55 -26.44 10.05
N GLY A 95 -6.30 -25.97 10.17
CA GLY A 95 -5.55 -25.36 9.06
C GLY A 95 -5.55 -23.83 9.08
N ASN A 96 -6.45 -23.20 9.83
CA ASN A 96 -6.52 -21.74 9.89
C ASN A 96 -5.38 -21.16 10.72
N ARG A 97 -4.83 -20.05 10.23
CA ARG A 97 -3.78 -19.24 10.87
C ARG A 97 -4.34 -17.86 11.20
N TYR A 98 -3.71 -17.18 12.14
CA TYR A 98 -4.06 -15.80 12.48
C TYR A 98 -2.82 -14.96 12.73
N ALA A 99 -3.01 -13.65 12.65
CA ALA A 99 -1.99 -12.67 12.98
C ALA A 99 -2.53 -11.68 14.02
N ILE A 100 -1.61 -11.01 14.72
CA ILE A 100 -1.96 -9.95 15.67
C ILE A 100 -1.27 -8.65 15.27
N VAL A 101 -2.05 -7.58 15.14
CA VAL A 101 -1.54 -6.21 15.00
C VAL A 101 -1.91 -5.46 16.28
N ALA A 102 -0.89 -5.10 17.07
CA ALA A 102 -1.09 -4.57 18.41
C ALA A 102 -0.48 -3.20 18.58
N TYR A 103 -1.12 -2.35 19.37
CA TYR A 103 -0.77 -0.95 19.58
C TYR A 103 -0.58 -0.64 21.08
N GLY A 104 0.34 0.26 21.41
CA GLY A 104 0.50 0.79 22.78
C GLY A 104 0.92 -0.25 23.81
N GLU A 105 0.29 -0.22 25.00
CA GLU A 105 0.56 -1.20 26.05
C GLU A 105 0.15 -2.63 25.62
N ALA A 106 -0.95 -2.77 24.87
CA ALA A 106 -1.38 -4.05 24.34
C ALA A 106 -0.30 -4.69 23.45
N ALA A 107 0.45 -3.88 22.69
CA ALA A 107 1.58 -4.36 21.90
C ALA A 107 2.67 -5.01 22.77
N SER A 108 3.02 -4.40 23.89
CA SER A 108 3.99 -4.98 24.83
C SER A 108 3.51 -6.30 25.43
N LEU A 109 2.23 -6.39 25.78
CA LEU A 109 1.64 -7.60 26.33
C LEU A 109 1.54 -8.73 25.29
N VAL A 110 1.21 -8.41 24.03
CA VAL A 110 1.24 -9.38 22.92
C VAL A 110 2.66 -9.92 22.73
N LEU A 111 3.66 -9.04 22.67
CA LEU A 111 5.07 -9.47 22.57
C LEU A 111 5.48 -10.37 23.75
N GLN A 112 4.99 -10.07 24.96
CA GLN A 112 5.25 -10.88 26.15
C GLN A 112 4.58 -12.26 26.09
N ALA A 113 3.37 -12.34 25.54
CA ALA A 113 2.66 -13.60 25.33
C ALA A 113 3.38 -14.50 24.32
N CYS A 114 3.96 -13.92 23.27
CA CYS A 114 4.73 -14.63 22.24
C CYS A 114 6.05 -15.24 22.74
N VAL A 115 6.47 -14.98 23.99
CA VAL A 115 7.58 -15.72 24.62
C VAL A 115 7.20 -17.19 24.81
N LYS A 116 5.92 -17.47 25.07
CA LYS A 116 5.35 -18.82 25.12
C LYS A 116 4.89 -19.24 23.72
N PRO A 117 4.90 -20.55 23.39
CA PRO A 117 4.36 -21.03 22.13
C PRO A 117 2.90 -20.62 21.96
N MET A 118 2.59 -19.94 20.85
CA MET A 118 1.23 -19.60 20.43
C MET A 118 0.96 -20.33 19.10
N PRO A 119 0.35 -21.52 19.13
CA PRO A 119 0.08 -22.27 17.90
C PRO A 119 -0.82 -21.44 16.95
N ARG A 120 -0.65 -21.67 15.64
CA ARG A 120 -1.39 -21.00 14.55
C ARG A 120 -1.14 -19.49 14.39
N LEU A 121 -0.45 -18.83 15.33
CA LEU A 121 0.00 -17.46 15.18
C LEU A 121 1.12 -17.38 14.13
N CYS A 122 0.85 -16.74 13.00
CA CYS A 122 1.79 -16.70 11.87
C CYS A 122 2.52 -15.36 11.72
N ALA A 123 1.92 -14.27 12.19
CA ALA A 123 2.55 -12.95 12.19
C ALA A 123 2.14 -12.10 13.40
N VAL A 124 3.06 -11.24 13.84
CA VAL A 124 2.82 -10.18 14.82
C VAL A 124 3.42 -8.88 14.32
N VAL A 125 2.63 -7.81 14.41
CA VAL A 125 3.09 -6.44 14.20
C VAL A 125 2.79 -5.63 15.45
N ALA A 126 3.83 -5.09 16.07
CA ALA A 126 3.71 -4.31 17.30
C ALA A 126 4.03 -2.84 17.03
N TYR A 127 3.05 -1.97 17.21
CA TYR A 127 3.19 -0.53 17.11
C TYR A 127 3.38 0.10 18.48
N TYR A 128 4.47 0.86 18.60
CA TYR A 128 4.87 1.65 19.77
C TYR A 128 4.73 0.93 21.12
N PRO A 129 5.25 -0.31 21.28
CA PRO A 129 5.27 -0.99 22.57
C PRO A 129 6.00 -0.16 23.65
N THR A 130 5.45 -0.12 24.86
CA THR A 130 6.05 0.59 26.01
C THR A 130 7.32 -0.11 26.53
N TYR A 131 7.40 -1.43 26.39
CA TYR A 131 8.59 -2.25 26.58
C TYR A 131 8.64 -3.43 25.60
N ILE A 132 9.83 -3.97 25.35
CA ILE A 132 10.04 -5.14 24.49
C ILE A 132 10.69 -6.25 25.32
N PRO A 133 10.04 -7.43 25.47
CA PRO A 133 10.59 -8.54 26.24
C PRO A 133 11.87 -9.09 25.60
N ALA A 134 12.62 -9.88 26.37
CA ALA A 134 13.73 -10.65 25.80
C ALA A 134 13.17 -11.88 25.07
N PHE A 135 13.51 -12.03 23.80
CA PHE A 135 13.16 -13.21 23.01
C PHE A 135 14.32 -14.22 23.04
N GLU A 136 14.03 -15.48 23.36
CA GLU A 136 14.95 -16.55 23.01
C GLU A 136 14.81 -16.83 21.51
N SER A 137 15.91 -16.76 20.74
CA SER A 137 15.88 -16.83 19.27
C SER A 137 15.19 -18.08 18.70
N ARG A 138 15.09 -19.17 19.48
CA ARG A 138 14.41 -20.41 19.07
C ARG A 138 12.87 -20.33 19.18
N SER A 139 12.33 -19.47 20.03
CA SER A 139 10.88 -19.43 20.32
C SER A 139 10.05 -18.77 19.20
N ILE A 140 10.69 -17.98 18.33
CA ILE A 140 10.02 -17.15 17.30
C ILE A 140 10.66 -17.29 15.91
N SER A 141 11.24 -18.46 15.62
CA SER A 141 11.98 -18.69 14.38
C SER A 141 11.06 -18.75 13.14
N SER A 142 9.84 -19.28 13.28
CA SER A 142 8.83 -19.32 12.23
C SER A 142 7.87 -18.12 12.23
N LEU A 143 7.79 -17.39 13.35
CA LEU A 143 6.89 -16.24 13.51
C LEU A 143 7.44 -15.02 12.76
N LYS A 144 6.62 -14.46 11.87
CA LYS A 144 6.91 -13.15 11.25
C LYS A 144 6.64 -12.05 12.27
N LEU A 145 7.67 -11.29 12.63
CA LEU A 145 7.58 -10.27 13.66
C LEU A 145 8.18 -8.96 13.16
N LYS A 146 7.42 -7.87 13.24
CA LYS A 146 7.91 -6.51 13.04
C LYS A 146 7.45 -5.61 14.19
N ILE A 147 8.34 -4.71 14.61
CA ILE A 147 8.08 -3.77 15.69
C ILE A 147 8.30 -2.35 15.17
N HIS A 148 7.30 -1.48 15.28
CA HIS A 148 7.34 -0.09 14.86
C HIS A 148 7.52 0.82 16.08
N LEU A 149 8.59 1.62 16.09
CA LEU A 149 8.95 2.48 17.21
C LEU A 149 8.93 3.94 16.78
N ALA A 150 8.23 4.78 17.53
CA ALA A 150 8.32 6.22 17.36
C ALA A 150 9.74 6.73 17.65
N GLY A 151 10.07 7.96 17.24
CA GLY A 151 11.43 8.50 17.34
C GLY A 151 11.98 8.47 18.77
N ARG A 152 11.16 8.82 19.76
CA ARG A 152 11.52 8.81 21.19
C ARG A 152 11.73 7.39 21.76
N GLN A 153 11.31 6.35 21.06
CA GLN A 153 11.48 4.95 21.45
C GLN A 153 12.75 4.32 20.87
N ALA A 154 13.62 5.08 20.19
CA ALA A 154 14.84 4.57 19.56
C ALA A 154 15.70 3.70 20.49
N LYS A 155 15.76 4.03 21.79
CA LYS A 155 16.49 3.28 22.82
C LYS A 155 16.00 1.84 23.04
N LEU A 156 14.77 1.52 22.64
CA LEU A 156 14.20 0.18 22.69
C LEU A 156 14.58 -0.65 21.46
N GLY A 157 15.16 -0.03 20.43
CA GLY A 157 15.46 -0.67 19.15
C GLY A 157 16.39 -1.87 19.30
N LYS A 158 15.94 -3.00 18.75
CA LYS A 158 16.68 -4.26 18.63
C LYS A 158 16.49 -4.81 17.21
N GLU A 159 16.96 -6.04 16.98
CA GLU A 159 16.59 -6.82 15.78
C GLU A 159 15.06 -6.82 15.59
N ARG A 160 14.58 -6.72 14.33
CA ARG A 160 13.15 -6.65 13.94
C ARG A 160 12.42 -5.35 14.30
N CYS A 161 13.11 -4.35 14.85
CA CYS A 161 12.54 -3.03 15.12
C CYS A 161 12.82 -2.05 13.97
N TYR A 162 11.84 -1.20 13.68
CA TYR A 162 11.95 -0.06 12.78
C TYR A 162 11.69 1.22 13.57
N VAL A 163 12.68 2.11 13.61
CA VAL A 163 12.59 3.40 14.31
C VAL A 163 12.28 4.51 13.31
N TYR A 164 11.28 5.33 13.62
CA TYR A 164 10.86 6.46 12.79
C TYR A 164 11.23 7.78 13.47
N ALA A 165 12.43 8.30 13.15
CA ALA A 165 13.11 9.33 13.93
C ALA A 165 12.31 10.60 14.22
N ASN A 166 11.47 11.05 13.29
CA ASN A 166 10.72 12.30 13.39
C ASN A 166 9.24 12.11 13.77
N SER A 167 8.89 10.94 14.29
CA SER A 167 7.50 10.59 14.64
C SER A 167 7.26 10.52 16.15
N GLU A 168 6.02 10.76 16.54
CA GLU A 168 5.53 10.55 17.91
C GLU A 168 4.69 9.26 18.03
N VAL A 169 4.49 8.78 19.25
CA VAL A 169 3.58 7.65 19.49
C VAL A 169 2.19 8.02 18.99
N GLY A 170 1.54 7.11 18.25
CA GLY A 170 0.26 7.37 17.58
C GLY A 170 0.40 7.85 16.13
N PHE A 171 1.62 7.96 15.57
CA PHE A 171 1.82 8.42 14.18
C PHE A 171 1.06 7.62 13.12
N ALA A 172 0.68 6.39 13.42
CA ALA A 172 -0.01 5.48 12.51
C ALA A 172 -1.53 5.40 12.70
N GLN A 173 -2.12 6.19 13.63
CA GLN A 173 -3.55 6.23 13.88
C GLN A 173 -4.14 7.53 13.33
N HIS A 174 -5.13 7.44 12.44
CA HIS A 174 -5.71 8.56 11.70
C HIS A 174 -6.53 9.50 12.61
N ASP A 175 -7.04 8.98 13.72
CA ASP A 175 -7.85 9.71 14.69
C ASP A 175 -7.04 10.45 15.76
N LEU A 176 -5.71 10.34 15.72
CA LEU A 176 -4.82 10.99 16.66
C LEU A 176 -4.14 12.24 16.08
N PRO A 177 -3.92 13.31 16.89
CA PRO A 177 -3.17 14.49 16.45
C PRO A 177 -1.74 14.21 15.99
N GLN A 178 -1.17 13.08 16.43
CA GLN A 178 0.18 12.65 16.10
C GLN A 178 0.27 11.98 14.72
N TYR A 179 -0.87 11.72 14.06
CA TYR A 179 -0.92 11.10 12.75
C TYR A 179 0.04 11.80 11.77
N ASP A 180 0.98 11.02 11.23
CA ASP A 180 1.88 11.47 10.19
C ASP A 180 1.68 10.55 8.99
N PRO A 181 0.98 11.00 7.93
CA PRO A 181 0.64 10.15 6.78
C PRO A 181 1.87 9.62 6.05
N VAL A 182 3.01 10.35 6.07
CA VAL A 182 4.23 9.92 5.38
C VAL A 182 4.87 8.77 6.14
N THR A 183 5.02 8.92 7.45
CA THR A 183 5.59 7.87 8.31
C THR A 183 4.64 6.68 8.43
N ALA A 184 3.34 6.93 8.57
CA ALA A 184 2.30 5.90 8.62
C ALA A 184 2.32 5.03 7.38
N ARG A 185 2.43 5.61 6.18
CA ARG A 185 2.49 4.85 4.91
C ARG A 185 3.70 3.91 4.85
N LEU A 186 4.87 4.37 5.28
CA LEU A 186 6.06 3.51 5.32
C LEU A 186 5.92 2.38 6.34
N ALA A 187 5.31 2.66 7.50
CA ALA A 187 5.00 1.62 8.48
C ALA A 187 3.96 0.62 7.95
N TRP A 188 2.93 1.11 7.26
CA TRP A 188 1.88 0.30 6.64
C TRP A 188 2.44 -0.71 5.64
N SER A 189 3.29 -0.28 4.69
CA SER A 189 3.92 -1.19 3.72
C SER A 189 4.72 -2.31 4.42
N ARG A 190 5.41 -1.99 5.52
CA ARG A 190 6.11 -2.99 6.33
C ARG A 190 5.14 -3.93 7.05
N THR A 191 4.03 -3.42 7.58
CA THR A 191 2.96 -4.19 8.22
C THR A 191 2.35 -5.18 7.25
N VAL A 192 1.90 -4.73 6.08
CA VAL A 192 1.32 -5.59 5.02
C VAL A 192 2.33 -6.64 4.57
N SER A 193 3.60 -6.28 4.36
CA SER A 193 4.65 -7.27 4.07
C SER A 193 4.80 -8.34 5.16
N CYS A 194 4.75 -7.96 6.44
CA CYS A 194 4.86 -8.93 7.54
C CYS A 194 3.69 -9.92 7.54
N LEU A 195 2.47 -9.39 7.35
CA LEU A 195 1.24 -10.17 7.36
C LEU A 195 1.19 -11.10 6.15
N ARG A 196 1.44 -10.58 4.94
CA ARG A 196 1.51 -11.39 3.71
C ARG A 196 2.56 -12.50 3.83
N GLU A 197 3.73 -12.22 4.40
CA GLU A 197 4.72 -13.27 4.68
C GLU A 197 4.23 -14.33 5.67
N GLY A 198 3.49 -13.94 6.71
CA GLY A 198 2.98 -14.87 7.72
C GLY A 198 1.86 -15.75 7.18
N PHE A 199 0.98 -15.18 6.36
CA PHE A 199 -0.11 -15.90 5.69
C PHE A 199 0.34 -16.59 4.40
N GLU A 200 1.59 -16.42 3.99
CA GLU A 200 2.15 -16.92 2.72
C GLU A 200 1.37 -16.43 1.49
N MET A 201 0.91 -15.18 1.55
CA MET A 201 0.22 -14.50 0.46
C MET A 201 1.25 -13.86 -0.49
N THR A 202 1.20 -14.23 -1.76
CA THR A 202 2.06 -13.68 -2.81
C THR A 202 1.23 -13.17 -3.97
N PRO A 203 0.58 -11.99 -3.85
CA PRO A 203 -0.21 -11.45 -4.95
C PRO A 203 0.67 -11.21 -6.19
N ASP A 204 0.14 -11.53 -7.36
CA ASP A 204 0.79 -11.20 -8.62
C ASP A 204 0.30 -9.83 -9.11
N LEU A 205 1.16 -8.83 -8.91
CA LEU A 205 0.85 -7.43 -9.18
C LEU A 205 1.07 -7.05 -10.65
N GLU A 206 1.91 -7.81 -11.36
CA GLU A 206 2.38 -7.44 -12.70
C GLU A 206 1.29 -7.46 -13.76
N PRO A 207 0.40 -8.48 -13.84
CA PRO A 207 -0.62 -8.54 -14.90
C PRO A 207 -1.54 -7.32 -14.93
N THR A 208 -1.93 -6.83 -13.75
CA THR A 208 -2.79 -5.65 -13.62
C THR A 208 -2.05 -4.39 -14.02
N TRP A 209 -0.79 -4.25 -13.62
CA TRP A 209 0.01 -3.10 -14.00
C TRP A 209 0.36 -3.10 -15.50
N GLU A 210 0.67 -4.25 -16.09
CA GLU A 210 0.88 -4.38 -17.53
C GLU A 210 -0.40 -4.06 -18.33
N ARG A 211 -1.56 -4.50 -17.83
CA ARG A 211 -2.85 -4.11 -18.42
C ARG A 211 -3.05 -2.60 -18.36
N HIS A 212 -2.78 -1.97 -17.22
CA HIS A 212 -2.86 -0.52 -17.07
C HIS A 212 -1.95 0.21 -18.07
N LEU A 213 -0.68 -0.20 -18.17
CA LEU A 213 0.28 0.37 -19.12
C LEU A 213 -0.18 0.21 -20.58
N PHE A 214 -0.76 -0.95 -20.92
CA PHE A 214 -1.33 -1.19 -22.24
C PHE A 214 -2.49 -0.23 -22.55
N MET A 215 -3.43 -0.05 -21.61
CA MET A 215 -4.56 0.86 -21.78
C MET A 215 -4.10 2.31 -21.99
N LYS A 216 -3.14 2.74 -21.18
CA LYS A 216 -2.62 4.11 -21.14
C LYS A 216 -1.77 4.48 -22.36
N TYR A 217 -0.85 3.60 -22.77
CA TYR A 217 0.14 3.92 -23.82
C TYR A 217 -0.18 3.32 -25.18
N ALA A 218 -0.61 2.05 -25.23
CA ALA A 218 -0.75 1.32 -26.49
C ALA A 218 -2.14 1.48 -27.11
N SER A 219 -3.21 1.18 -26.37
CA SER A 219 -4.57 1.33 -26.89
C SER A 219 -5.11 2.76 -26.76
N LYS A 220 -4.52 3.58 -25.87
CA LYS A 220 -4.98 4.95 -25.58
C LYS A 220 -6.46 4.98 -25.16
N ASP A 221 -6.86 3.97 -24.39
CA ASP A 221 -8.22 3.77 -23.91
C ASP A 221 -8.42 4.52 -22.58
N LEU A 222 -9.20 5.60 -22.60
CA LEU A 222 -9.47 6.41 -21.41
C LEU A 222 -10.23 5.62 -20.35
N GLU A 223 -11.32 4.94 -20.73
CA GLU A 223 -12.15 4.20 -19.79
C GLU A 223 -11.37 3.01 -19.22
N GLY A 224 -10.68 2.26 -20.08
CA GLY A 224 -9.81 1.17 -19.65
C GLY A 224 -8.67 1.61 -18.72
N THR A 225 -8.17 2.84 -18.88
CA THR A 225 -7.20 3.42 -17.96
C THR A 225 -7.83 3.76 -16.61
N LEU A 226 -9.00 4.39 -16.61
CA LEU A 226 -9.70 4.80 -15.39
C LEU A 226 -10.22 3.62 -14.57
N ASP A 227 -10.68 2.55 -15.22
CA ASP A 227 -11.20 1.33 -14.59
C ASP A 227 -10.17 0.61 -13.67
N SER A 228 -8.89 0.91 -13.82
CA SER A 228 -7.81 0.31 -13.01
C SER A 228 -7.48 1.06 -11.72
N TYR A 229 -8.06 2.25 -11.52
CA TYR A 229 -7.86 3.06 -10.32
C TYR A 229 -8.92 2.77 -9.26
N ALA A 230 -8.52 2.67 -7.99
CA ALA A 230 -9.49 2.65 -6.89
C ALA A 230 -10.08 4.04 -6.64
N ASP A 231 -11.19 4.09 -5.90
CA ASP A 231 -11.75 5.34 -5.41
C ASP A 231 -10.71 6.12 -4.60
N GLY A 232 -10.59 7.42 -4.90
CA GLY A 232 -9.61 8.31 -4.26
C GLY A 232 -8.16 8.09 -4.67
N ALA A 233 -7.86 7.20 -5.64
CA ALA A 233 -6.51 7.01 -6.16
C ALA A 233 -5.90 8.31 -6.64
N ARG A 234 -4.58 8.40 -6.54
CA ARG A 234 -3.81 9.59 -6.95
C ARG A 234 -2.79 9.23 -7.99
N ILE A 235 -2.59 10.13 -8.95
CA ILE A 235 -1.39 10.17 -9.80
C ILE A 235 -0.69 11.50 -9.60
N ASN A 236 0.65 11.47 -9.54
CA ASN A 236 1.45 12.67 -9.39
C ASN A 236 2.73 12.55 -10.21
N TYR A 237 2.83 13.36 -11.26
CA TYR A 237 4.08 13.59 -11.98
C TYR A 237 4.86 14.69 -11.27
N VAL A 238 5.66 14.29 -10.28
CA VAL A 238 6.37 15.22 -9.37
C VAL A 238 7.14 16.34 -10.08
N PRO A 239 7.91 16.09 -11.16
CA PRO A 239 8.68 17.16 -11.81
C PRO A 239 7.83 18.26 -12.43
N THR A 240 6.60 17.95 -12.82
CA THR A 240 5.68 18.89 -13.48
C THR A 240 4.54 19.32 -12.57
N CYS A 241 4.39 18.70 -11.39
CA CYS A 241 3.26 18.89 -10.47
C CYS A 241 1.91 18.69 -11.17
N THR A 242 1.85 17.76 -12.13
CA THR A 242 0.62 17.39 -12.85
C THR A 242 0.07 16.06 -12.37
N GLY A 243 -1.22 15.82 -12.60
CA GLY A 243 -1.91 14.61 -12.15
C GLY A 243 -3.28 14.94 -11.58
N GLY A 244 -3.74 14.15 -10.61
CA GLY A 244 -5.05 14.32 -10.01
C GLY A 244 -5.34 13.30 -8.91
N ILE A 245 -6.35 13.61 -8.10
CA ILE A 245 -6.83 12.76 -7.00
C ILE A 245 -8.30 12.41 -7.24
N GLY A 246 -8.62 11.12 -7.16
CA GLY A 246 -9.96 10.60 -7.36
C GLY A 246 -10.39 10.60 -8.83
N HIS A 247 -11.50 9.91 -9.09
CA HIS A 247 -11.94 9.59 -10.45
C HIS A 247 -12.07 10.82 -11.37
N ASP A 248 -12.67 11.91 -10.90
CA ASP A 248 -12.98 13.07 -11.75
C ASP A 248 -11.73 13.85 -12.17
N GLU A 249 -10.78 14.07 -11.24
CA GLU A 249 -9.51 14.72 -11.57
C GLU A 249 -8.63 13.81 -12.44
N LEU A 250 -8.60 12.50 -12.15
CA LEU A 250 -7.88 11.53 -12.98
C LEU A 250 -8.43 11.50 -14.41
N ARG A 251 -9.75 11.49 -14.57
CA ARG A 251 -10.41 11.55 -15.88
C ARG A 251 -9.98 12.79 -16.64
N ARG A 252 -10.09 13.96 -16.00
CA ARG A 252 -9.68 15.23 -16.62
C ARG A 252 -8.21 15.20 -17.04
N PHE A 253 -7.32 14.75 -16.17
CA PHE A 253 -5.90 14.61 -16.49
C PHE A 253 -5.66 13.70 -17.70
N PHE A 254 -6.25 12.50 -17.71
CA PHE A 254 -6.03 11.55 -18.79
C PHE A 254 -6.64 12.01 -20.13
N GLU A 255 -7.82 12.63 -20.08
CA GLU A 255 -8.55 13.12 -21.24
C GLU A 255 -7.91 14.38 -21.85
N ASP A 256 -7.53 15.37 -21.03
CA ASP A 256 -7.10 16.68 -21.54
C ASP A 256 -5.58 16.82 -21.68
N GLU A 257 -4.83 16.22 -20.75
CA GLU A 257 -3.40 16.51 -20.53
C GLU A 257 -2.47 15.35 -20.89
N PHE A 258 -2.99 14.11 -20.91
CA PHE A 258 -2.17 12.91 -21.14
C PHE A 258 -2.41 12.25 -22.51
N ILE A 259 -3.55 11.57 -22.70
CA ILE A 259 -3.73 10.60 -23.80
C ILE A 259 -3.65 11.29 -25.17
N PRO A 260 -4.39 12.38 -25.44
CA PRO A 260 -4.31 13.05 -26.75
C PRO A 260 -3.01 13.85 -26.93
N ARG A 261 -2.31 14.15 -25.83
CA ARG A 261 -1.09 14.97 -25.83
C ARG A 261 0.18 14.16 -26.10
N ASN A 262 0.09 12.83 -26.09
CA ASN A 262 1.21 11.97 -26.45
C ASN A 262 1.50 12.01 -27.96
N PRO A 263 2.73 12.36 -28.38
CA PRO A 263 3.09 12.41 -29.80
C PRO A 263 3.01 11.02 -30.42
N PRO A 264 2.71 10.90 -31.74
CA PRO A 264 2.64 9.60 -32.41
C PRO A 264 3.95 8.79 -32.36
N SER A 265 5.08 9.47 -32.16
CA SER A 265 6.41 8.87 -32.07
C SER A 265 6.78 8.38 -30.65
N LEU A 266 5.91 8.54 -29.65
CA LEU A 266 6.18 8.11 -28.28
C LEU A 266 6.47 6.61 -28.21
N GLN A 267 7.66 6.29 -27.71
CA GLN A 267 8.11 4.94 -27.37
C GLN A 267 8.40 4.89 -25.88
N VAL A 268 7.95 3.81 -25.24
CA VAL A 268 8.20 3.51 -23.82
C VAL A 268 8.87 2.15 -23.75
N ARG A 269 10.05 2.08 -23.12
CA ARG A 269 10.77 0.82 -22.89
C ARG A 269 10.97 0.61 -21.39
N LEU A 270 10.39 -0.45 -20.85
CA LEU A 270 10.69 -0.90 -19.49
C LEU A 270 12.15 -1.39 -19.45
N ILE A 271 12.91 -0.90 -18.47
CA ILE A 271 14.32 -1.23 -18.26
C ILE A 271 14.44 -2.24 -17.12
N SER A 272 13.80 -1.94 -15.99
CA SER A 272 13.76 -2.80 -14.83
C SER A 272 12.41 -2.64 -14.13
N ARG A 273 12.04 -3.68 -13.36
CA ARG A 273 10.91 -3.66 -12.43
C ARG A 273 11.36 -4.24 -11.09
N THR A 274 11.10 -3.50 -10.02
CA THR A 274 11.29 -3.99 -8.65
C THR A 274 9.91 -4.22 -8.01
N LYS A 275 9.67 -5.44 -7.55
CA LYS A 275 8.41 -5.83 -6.91
C LYS A 275 8.54 -5.80 -5.38
N GLY A 276 7.72 -4.97 -4.74
CA GLY A 276 7.46 -4.97 -3.31
C GLY A 276 6.25 -5.84 -2.95
N SER A 277 5.87 -5.83 -1.68
CA SER A 277 4.67 -6.54 -1.19
C SER A 277 3.38 -5.93 -1.72
N ASP A 278 3.34 -4.61 -1.87
CA ASP A 278 2.18 -3.75 -2.10
C ASP A 278 2.45 -2.70 -3.19
N HIS A 279 3.59 -2.76 -3.85
CA HIS A 279 4.00 -1.78 -4.85
C HIS A 279 4.93 -2.37 -5.90
N LEU A 280 5.00 -1.71 -7.06
CA LEU A 280 6.00 -1.92 -8.10
C LEU A 280 6.77 -0.62 -8.33
N VAL A 281 8.04 -0.75 -8.71
CA VAL A 281 8.88 0.36 -9.18
C VAL A 281 9.37 0.01 -10.57
N ASP A 282 8.91 0.76 -11.57
CA ASP A 282 9.32 0.61 -12.96
C ASP A 282 10.31 1.69 -13.34
N GLU A 283 11.48 1.30 -13.83
CA GLU A 283 12.42 2.19 -14.49
C GLU A 283 12.18 2.10 -16.00
N MET A 284 11.90 3.23 -16.65
CA MET A 284 11.49 3.29 -18.04
C MET A 284 12.33 4.30 -18.82
N TYR A 285 12.61 3.97 -20.07
CA TYR A 285 13.15 4.89 -21.06
C TYR A 285 12.05 5.34 -22.01
N LEU A 286 11.86 6.66 -22.13
CA LEU A 286 10.92 7.26 -23.05
C LEU A 286 11.66 8.01 -24.15
N SER A 287 11.19 7.87 -25.39
CA SER A 287 11.69 8.66 -26.52
C SER A 287 10.56 9.09 -27.43
N PHE A 288 10.61 10.34 -27.90
CA PHE A 288 9.65 10.88 -28.84
C PHE A 288 10.23 12.09 -29.59
N GLN A 289 9.63 12.44 -30.72
CA GLN A 289 9.83 13.73 -31.36
C GLN A 289 8.83 14.75 -30.79
N HIS A 290 9.29 15.91 -30.34
CA HIS A 290 8.45 16.94 -29.73
C HIS A 290 7.69 17.78 -30.78
N THR A 291 6.63 17.18 -31.34
CA THR A 291 5.79 17.74 -32.41
C THR A 291 4.55 18.50 -31.93
N GLN A 292 4.26 18.41 -30.64
CA GLN A 292 3.08 18.99 -29.98
C GLN A 292 3.45 19.31 -28.53
N GLU A 293 2.70 20.19 -27.88
CA GLU A 293 2.84 20.39 -26.43
C GLU A 293 2.46 19.12 -25.67
N ILE A 294 3.23 18.79 -24.62
CA ILE A 294 3.05 17.59 -23.80
C ILE A 294 3.00 17.98 -22.31
N PRO A 295 1.83 18.39 -21.79
CA PRO A 295 1.70 19.02 -20.46
C PRO A 295 2.29 18.20 -19.32
N TRP A 296 2.10 16.89 -19.33
CA TRP A 296 2.53 16.01 -18.24
C TRP A 296 4.06 15.87 -18.12
N ILE A 297 4.84 16.19 -19.17
CA ILE A 297 6.31 16.01 -19.20
C ILE A 297 7.09 17.29 -19.56
N LEU A 298 6.54 18.16 -20.41
CA LEU A 298 7.14 19.41 -20.89
C LEU A 298 6.08 20.54 -20.92
N PRO A 299 5.54 20.95 -19.75
CA PRO A 299 4.44 21.91 -19.67
C PRO A 299 4.83 23.29 -20.23
N GLY A 300 3.98 23.86 -21.10
CA GLY A 300 4.16 25.21 -21.65
C GLY A 300 5.27 25.35 -22.69
N ILE A 301 5.93 24.25 -23.09
CA ILE A 301 6.96 24.29 -24.13
C ILE A 301 6.31 24.03 -25.50
N PRO A 302 6.35 24.99 -26.45
CA PRO A 302 5.79 24.78 -27.77
C PRO A 302 6.59 23.73 -28.56
N PRO A 303 6.02 23.14 -29.62
CA PRO A 303 6.68 22.12 -30.43
C PRO A 303 8.07 22.57 -30.90
N THR A 304 9.10 21.81 -30.53
CA THR A 304 10.49 22.12 -30.90
C THR A 304 10.97 21.28 -32.09
N ASN A 305 10.23 20.22 -32.45
CA ASN A 305 10.59 19.21 -33.43
C ASN A 305 11.90 18.46 -33.15
N LEU A 306 12.47 18.64 -31.95
CA LEU A 306 13.64 17.91 -31.48
C LEU A 306 13.23 16.54 -30.93
N THR A 307 14.16 15.59 -31.01
CA THR A 307 14.01 14.32 -30.31
C THR A 307 14.27 14.53 -28.82
N VAL A 308 13.36 14.03 -27.99
CA VAL A 308 13.46 13.99 -26.53
C VAL A 308 13.68 12.54 -26.12
N GLU A 309 14.60 12.35 -25.17
CA GLU A 309 14.92 11.05 -24.57
C GLU A 309 15.05 11.27 -23.06
N VAL A 310 14.30 10.50 -22.29
CA VAL A 310 14.18 10.72 -20.83
C VAL A 310 14.01 9.39 -20.10
N ALA A 311 14.70 9.28 -18.96
CA ALA A 311 14.51 8.20 -18.01
C ALA A 311 13.42 8.60 -17.02
N ILE A 312 12.45 7.72 -16.75
CA ILE A 312 11.40 7.94 -15.76
C ILE A 312 11.36 6.74 -14.82
N VAL A 313 11.24 7.01 -13.52
CA VAL A 313 10.89 6.00 -12.53
C VAL A 313 9.44 6.20 -12.12
N SER A 314 8.65 5.15 -12.25
CA SER A 314 7.26 5.10 -11.80
C SER A 314 7.16 4.20 -10.59
N VAL A 315 6.74 4.76 -9.46
CA VAL A 315 6.40 4.00 -8.25
C VAL A 315 4.88 3.87 -8.24
N VAL A 316 4.34 2.65 -8.16
CA VAL A 316 2.90 2.36 -8.18
C VAL A 316 2.54 1.42 -7.04
N GLY A 317 1.49 1.73 -6.29
CA GLY A 317 0.95 0.90 -5.21
C GLY A 317 -0.23 0.13 -5.74
N LEU A 318 -0.39 -1.10 -5.30
CA LEU A 318 -1.43 -1.99 -5.76
C LEU A 318 -2.07 -2.72 -4.57
N LEU A 319 -3.38 -2.55 -4.41
CA LEU A 319 -4.25 -3.37 -3.56
C LEU A 319 -4.53 -4.69 -4.28
N ASP A 320 -4.20 -5.81 -3.63
CA ASP A 320 -4.58 -7.18 -4.01
C ASP A 320 -4.52 -7.49 -5.50
N GLY A 321 -3.46 -6.99 -6.16
CA GLY A 321 -3.21 -7.21 -7.58
C GLY A 321 -4.33 -6.72 -8.50
N THR A 322 -5.23 -5.84 -8.07
CA THR A 322 -6.40 -5.43 -8.88
C THR A 322 -6.57 -3.90 -8.99
N TYR A 323 -6.06 -3.10 -8.04
CA TYR A 323 -6.31 -1.64 -8.03
C TYR A 323 -5.16 -0.80 -7.47
N ILE A 324 -5.05 0.48 -7.85
CA ILE A 324 -4.15 1.46 -7.21
C ILE A 324 -4.87 2.14 -6.03
N PRO A 325 -4.41 2.02 -4.76
CA PRO A 325 -5.14 2.57 -3.60
C PRO A 325 -5.14 4.11 -3.51
N PRO A 326 -6.14 4.71 -2.86
CA PRO A 326 -6.15 6.13 -2.47
C PRO A 326 -4.99 6.53 -1.54
N SER A 327 -4.57 5.60 -0.67
CA SER A 327 -3.47 5.79 0.28
C SER A 327 -2.09 5.76 -0.38
N PHE A 328 -2.01 5.41 -1.66
CA PHE A 328 -0.74 5.45 -2.39
C PHE A 328 -0.42 6.88 -2.83
N ASP A 329 0.77 7.34 -2.46
CA ASP A 329 1.41 8.51 -3.05
C ASP A 329 2.43 8.00 -4.06
N PRO A 330 2.05 7.77 -5.33
CA PRO A 330 3.05 7.45 -6.33
C PRO A 330 3.95 8.67 -6.49
N VAL A 331 5.08 8.64 -5.81
CA VAL A 331 6.19 9.53 -6.10
C VAL A 331 6.83 8.99 -7.36
N THR A 332 6.38 9.43 -8.54
CA THR A 332 7.18 9.25 -9.76
C THR A 332 8.31 10.28 -9.74
N ASN A 333 9.39 9.99 -9.00
CA ASN A 333 10.65 10.75 -9.07
C ASN A 333 11.58 9.97 -10.00
N SER A 334 11.97 10.46 -11.17
CA SER A 334 12.93 11.56 -11.26
C SER A 334 12.93 12.24 -12.63
N ILE A 335 12.74 13.56 -12.65
CA ILE A 335 13.60 14.45 -13.41
C ILE A 335 14.14 15.43 -12.37
N ASN A 336 15.46 15.49 -12.22
CA ASN A 336 16.13 16.37 -11.27
C ASN A 336 15.63 17.83 -11.39
N GLY A 337 15.05 18.37 -10.31
CA GLY A 337 14.61 19.76 -10.26
C GLY A 337 14.31 20.26 -8.85
N LEU A 338 15.34 20.74 -8.15
CA LEU A 338 15.20 21.63 -6.99
C LEU A 338 14.96 23.06 -7.51
N HIS A 339 13.86 23.70 -7.10
CA HIS A 339 13.66 25.13 -7.34
C HIS A 339 14.73 25.95 -6.61
N GLY A 340 15.43 26.84 -7.34
CA GLY A 340 16.40 27.79 -6.78
C GLY A 340 17.82 27.72 -7.33
N VAL A 341 18.12 26.83 -8.28
CA VAL A 341 19.46 26.71 -8.88
C VAL A 341 19.43 27.16 -10.35
N ALA A 342 20.23 28.16 -10.72
CA ALA A 342 20.33 28.73 -12.07
C ALA A 342 20.83 27.74 -13.16
N LYS A 343 21.14 26.51 -12.77
CA LYS A 343 21.37 25.36 -13.64
C LYS A 343 20.55 24.21 -13.06
N LEU A 344 19.48 23.82 -13.76
CA LEU A 344 18.74 22.62 -13.40
C LEU A 344 19.69 21.41 -13.52
N PRO A 345 19.64 20.41 -12.63
CA PRO A 345 20.49 19.22 -12.70
C PRO A 345 20.02 18.24 -13.81
N VAL A 346 19.70 18.78 -14.98
CA VAL A 346 19.19 18.06 -16.14
C VAL A 346 20.30 18.02 -17.20
N SER A 347 20.85 16.84 -17.42
CA SER A 347 21.81 16.55 -18.50
C SER A 347 21.12 16.35 -19.86
N ASP A 348 21.90 16.33 -20.95
CA ASP A 348 21.39 16.03 -22.29
C ASP A 348 20.90 14.57 -22.41
N GLY A 349 20.32 14.19 -23.55
CA GLY A 349 19.80 12.84 -23.79
C GLY A 349 20.83 11.71 -23.64
N LYS A 350 22.14 12.00 -23.51
CA LYS A 350 23.15 10.97 -23.23
C LYS A 350 22.95 10.34 -21.85
N SER A 351 22.53 11.10 -20.85
CA SER A 351 22.23 10.55 -19.52
C SER A 351 21.00 9.66 -19.54
N ALA A 352 19.98 9.98 -20.34
CA ALA A 352 18.84 9.07 -20.51
C ALA A 352 19.27 7.77 -21.19
N ARG A 353 20.15 7.84 -22.21
CA ARG A 353 20.66 6.65 -22.90
C ARG A 353 21.64 5.82 -22.08
N SER A 354 22.34 6.41 -21.11
CA SER A 354 23.31 5.65 -20.31
C SER A 354 22.64 4.56 -19.48
N ILE A 355 21.35 4.68 -19.13
CA ILE A 355 20.61 3.62 -18.45
C ILE A 355 20.39 2.38 -19.34
N LEU A 356 20.60 2.51 -20.66
CA LEU A 356 20.50 1.41 -21.63
C LEU A 356 21.84 0.72 -21.89
N GLN A 357 22.92 1.19 -21.26
CA GLN A 357 24.30 0.76 -21.51
C GLN A 357 24.90 0.19 -20.22
N ASP A 358 25.73 -0.85 -20.34
CA ASP A 358 26.30 -1.56 -19.18
C ASP A 358 27.41 -0.80 -18.44
N GLU A 359 27.95 0.29 -19.01
CA GLU A 359 29.00 1.10 -18.38
C GLU A 359 28.63 2.59 -18.29
N PRO A 360 28.68 3.20 -17.08
CA PRO A 360 28.61 4.66 -16.96
C PRO A 360 29.92 5.28 -17.48
N LYS A 361 29.82 6.23 -18.41
CA LYS A 361 30.96 7.03 -18.88
C LYS A 361 31.24 8.23 -18.00
#